data_AF-A0A8T7AUG9-F1
#
_entry.id   AF-A0A8T7AUG9-F1
#
_cell.length_a   1.000
_cell.length_b   1.000
_cell.length_c   1.000
_cell.angle_alpha   90.00
_cell.angle_beta   90.00
_cell.angle_gamma   90.00
#
_symmetry.space_group_name_H-M   'P 1'
#
loop_
_entity.id
_entity.type
_entity.pdbx_description
1 polymer ?
#
loop_
_entity_poly.entity_id
_entity_poly.type
_entity_poly.pdbx_seq_one_letter_code
_entity_poly.pdbx_strand_id
1 'polypeptide(L)' 'GRKALTVGSRFSYQNRWEFDVSYSAFWGAGRQNEIHDRDFVAASLKYTF' A
#
# COMPACT_ATOMS: atom_id res chain seq x y z
N GLY A 1 12.91 -4.81 16.93
CA GLY A 1 12.44 -5.50 15.72
C GLY A 1 11.81 -4.52 14.75
N ARG A 2 11.90 -4.77 13.44
CA ARG A 2 11.23 -3.99 12.39
C ARG A 2 9.72 -4.31 12.42
N LYS A 3 8.88 -3.30 12.27
CA LYS A 3 7.42 -3.38 12.21
C LYS A 3 6.95 -2.78 10.89
N ALA A 4 5.86 -3.30 10.35
CA ALA A 4 5.25 -2.81 9.13
C ALA A 4 3.72 -2.87 9.29
N LEU A 5 3.03 -1.91 8.71
CA LEU A 5 1.58 -1.92 8.58
C LEU A 5 1.21 -1.48 7.18
N THR A 6 0.36 -2.28 6.55
CA THR A 6 -0.24 -1.95 5.26
C THR A 6 -1.74 -1.85 5.45
N VAL A 7 -2.31 -0.74 5.01
CA VAL A 7 -3.75 -0.52 4.95
C VAL A 7 -4.11 -0.23 3.51
N GLY A 8 -5.17 -0.85 3.02
CA GLY A 8 -5.64 -0.63 1.67
C GLY A 8 -7.14 -0.78 1.54
N SER A 9 -7.70 -0.15 0.53
CA SER A 9 -9.09 -0.27 0.13
C SER A 9 -9.18 -0.69 -1.32
N ARG A 10 -10.15 -1.56 -1.61
CA ARG A 10 -10.48 -2.01 -2.95
C ARG A 10 -11.93 -1.70 -3.25
N PHE A 11 -12.14 -1.06 -4.38
CA PHE A 11 -13.45 -0.77 -4.94
C PHE A 11 -13.59 -1.54 -6.25
N SER A 12 -14.68 -2.30 -6.38
CA SER A 12 -15.03 -2.96 -7.64
C SER A 12 -16.43 -2.54 -8.06
N TYR A 13 -16.59 -2.23 -9.34
CA TYR A 13 -17.87 -1.85 -9.94
C TYR A 13 -18.15 -2.72 -11.17
N GLN A 14 -19.22 -3.52 -11.05
CA GLN A 14 -19.74 -4.42 -12.09
C GLN A 14 -18.67 -5.35 -12.70
N ASN A 15 -17.62 -5.69 -11.96
CA ASN A 15 -16.44 -6.44 -12.45
C ASN A 15 -15.75 -5.86 -13.69
N ARG A 16 -16.15 -4.65 -14.11
CA ARG A 16 -15.57 -3.93 -15.26
C ARG A 16 -14.53 -2.92 -14.81
N TRP A 17 -14.75 -2.33 -13.65
CA TRP A 17 -13.85 -1.34 -13.06
C TRP A 17 -13.40 -1.84 -11.70
N GLU A 18 -12.10 -1.97 -11.51
CA GLU A 18 -11.51 -2.26 -10.22
C GLU A 18 -10.47 -1.18 -9.90
N PHE A 19 -10.64 -0.54 -8.76
CA PHE A 19 -9.72 0.45 -8.21
C PHE A 19 -9.21 -0.05 -6.87
N ASP A 20 -7.89 -0.04 -6.70
CA ASP A 20 -7.22 -0.50 -5.49
C ASP A 20 -6.22 0.57 -5.07
N VAL A 21 -6.26 0.95 -3.80
CA VAL A 21 -5.29 1.86 -3.22
C VAL A 21 -4.79 1.27 -1.91
N SER A 22 -3.47 1.31 -1.71
CA SER A 22 -2.84 0.83 -0.49
C SER A 22 -1.70 1.74 -0.07
N TYR A 23 -1.54 1.82 1.25
CA TYR A 23 -0.49 2.57 1.92
C TYR A 23 0.23 1.64 2.88
N SER A 24 1.56 1.61 2.77
CA SER A 24 2.43 0.79 3.60
C SER A 24 3.43 1.66 4.34
N ALA A 25 3.40 1.58 5.66
CA ALA A 25 4.31 2.28 6.55
C ALA A 25 5.25 1.28 7.27
N PHE A 26 6.51 1.67 7.44
CA PHE A 26 7.56 0.84 8.03
C PHE A 26 8.23 1.57 9.20
N TRP A 27 8.31 0.94 10.38
CA TRP A 27 8.92 1.56 11.56
C TRP A 27 9.69 0.58 12.44
N GLY A 28 10.44 1.09 13.42
CA GLY A 28 11.33 0.30 14.26
C GLY A 28 12.77 0.26 13.72
N ALA A 29 13.56 -0.73 14.10
CA ALA A 29 14.97 -0.92 13.68
C ALA A 29 16.00 0.19 14.05
N GLY A 30 15.62 1.23 14.80
CA GLY A 30 16.58 2.17 15.42
C GLY A 30 17.47 2.90 14.41
N ARG A 31 18.76 3.09 14.73
CA ARG A 31 19.74 3.82 13.90
C ARG A 31 20.06 3.17 12.55
N GLN A 32 19.57 1.95 12.28
CA GLN A 32 19.80 1.20 11.04
C GLN A 32 18.55 1.12 10.14
N ASN A 33 17.48 1.86 10.46
CA ASN A 33 16.28 1.84 9.65
C ASN A 33 16.38 2.83 8.48
N GLU A 34 17.04 2.43 7.39
CA GLU A 34 17.09 3.22 6.14
C GLU A 34 15.74 3.31 5.41
N ILE A 35 14.73 2.54 5.87
CA ILE A 35 13.37 2.50 5.32
C ILE A 35 12.40 3.32 6.18
N HIS A 36 12.85 3.90 7.30
CA HIS A 36 11.97 4.64 8.23
C HIS A 36 11.22 5.80 7.56
N ASP A 37 11.83 6.39 6.53
CA ASP A 37 11.31 7.56 5.83
C ASP A 37 10.71 7.20 4.45
N ARG A 38 10.58 5.90 4.14
CA ARG A 38 10.03 5.41 2.87
C ARG A 38 8.72 4.68 3.09
N ASP A 39 7.68 5.48 3.22
CA ASP A 39 6.33 4.98 3.07
C ASP A 39 6.02 4.74 1.58
N PHE A 40 5.27 3.68 1.31
CA PHE A 40 4.89 3.31 -0.06
C PHE A 40 3.39 3.51 -0.25
N VAL A 41 3.02 4.31 -1.24
CA VAL A 41 1.66 4.41 -1.76
C VAL A 41 1.60 3.63 -3.06
N ALA A 42 0.63 2.73 -3.18
CA ALA A 42 0.32 2.04 -4.42
C ALA A 42 -1.14 2.29 -4.80
N ALA A 43 -1.36 2.58 -6.08
CA ALA A 43 -2.69 2.71 -6.65
C ALA A 43 -2.75 1.91 -7.96
N SER A 44 -3.85 1.21 -8.16
CA SER A 44 -4.09 0.37 -9.34
C SER A 44 -5.49 0.59 -9.85
N LEU A 45 -5.60 0.72 -11.18
CA LEU A 45 -6.87 0.82 -11.90
C LEU A 45 -6.89 -0.26 -12.98
N LYS A 46 -7.92 -1.10 -12.96
CA LYS A 46 -8.18 -2.10 -13.99
C LYS A 46 -9.53 -1.82 -14.65
N TYR A 47 -9.52 -1.91 -15.98
CA TYR A 47 -10.70 -1.88 -16.81
C TYR A 47 -10.74 -3.16 -17.67
N THR A 48 -11.87 -3.85 -17.65
CA THR A 48 -12.09 -5.08 -18.43
C THR A 48 -13.23 -4.86 -19.43
N PHE A 49 -12.97 -5.16 -20.71
CA PHE A 49 -13.94 -5.07 -21.81
C PHE A 49 -14.73 -6.37 -21.99
#